data_AF-A0AAD3RLI3-F1
#
_entry.id   AF-A0AAD3RLI3-F1
#
_cell.length_a   1.000
_cell.length_b   1.000
_cell.length_c   1.000
_cell.angle_alpha   90.00
_cell.angle_beta   90.00
_cell.angle_gamma   90.00
#
_symmetry.space_group_name_H-M   'P 1'
#
loop_
_entity.id
_entity.type
_entity.pdbx_description
1 polymer ?
#
loop_
_entity_poly.entity_id
_entity_poly.type
_entity_poly.pdbx_seq_one_letter_code
_entity_poly.pdbx_strand_id
1 'polypeptide(L)'
;TFSRGGAPKLVLQPVGGSVLTTQEESRAHLEKICAGILNGVKEDSSSVASSADVFAVYLHLPYTGHACFLFQQEEERDHFLSALKTCIRHCNLDPWCESSYESQAFTRALRLYRQDKACYESQEMLLGTEEQVLASQVMEEVLPWLQSQLQSRVKGKKAERIRQWLATVQATYTLVLELLTASLEALKENCRQTASDNQALIRSNLDQIMSSLCFLEEKVRACICEEAETVYSESVAPYMSSILEALTENISAGIQGMQHTLHTQMDSAFTHTDGGTGETNKALSTLRSLSLDQSYRQVENPMEKLGDLRQRFGLSSAQRLVHSVHLEMEQLLDSAVYTLELFLQSSARLQPTQIPVKMERAKERVLKQLDYDSRVVQRRLYQETLLEITLPALSRRMDSKWKS
;
A
#
# COMPACT_ATOMS: atom_id res chain seq x y z
N THR A 1 10.98 29.41 -12.74
CA THR A 1 12.19 28.72 -12.21
C THR A 1 12.20 27.27 -12.63
N PHE A 2 11.14 26.48 -12.36
CA PHE A 2 11.02 25.12 -12.90
C PHE A 2 10.95 25.09 -14.44
N SER A 3 10.13 25.93 -15.05
CA SER A 3 10.05 26.11 -16.52
C SER A 3 11.34 26.62 -17.18
N ARG A 4 12.35 27.00 -16.39
CA ARG A 4 13.69 27.41 -16.86
C ARG A 4 14.77 26.38 -16.49
N GLY A 5 14.38 25.17 -16.08
CA GLY A 5 15.30 24.08 -15.72
C GLY A 5 15.94 24.21 -14.34
N GLY A 6 15.42 25.06 -13.45
CA GLY A 6 15.94 25.18 -12.09
C GLY A 6 15.63 23.93 -11.26
N ALA A 7 16.58 23.50 -10.43
CA ALA A 7 16.41 22.36 -9.53
C ALA A 7 15.25 22.56 -8.54
N PRO A 8 14.52 21.49 -8.19
CA PRO A 8 13.47 21.57 -7.18
C PRO A 8 14.07 21.97 -5.83
N LYS A 9 13.35 22.82 -5.08
CA LYS A 9 13.76 23.19 -3.71
C LYS A 9 13.60 22.03 -2.72
N LEU A 10 12.64 21.15 -2.99
CA LEU A 10 12.29 20.03 -2.15
C LEU A 10 11.72 18.92 -3.04
N VAL A 11 12.18 17.69 -2.79
CA VAL A 11 11.61 16.47 -3.37
C VAL A 11 11.09 15.64 -2.20
N LEU A 12 9.80 15.36 -2.19
CA LEU A 12 9.16 14.56 -1.16
C LEU A 12 8.89 13.16 -1.70
N GLN A 13 9.31 12.14 -0.95
CA GLN A 13 8.91 10.76 -1.16
C GLN A 13 7.91 10.40 -0.06
N PRO A 14 6.60 10.38 -0.35
CA PRO A 14 5.58 10.30 0.70
C PRO A 14 5.32 8.85 1.14
N VAL A 15 6.37 8.06 1.32
CA VAL A 15 6.31 6.66 1.77
C VAL A 15 5.80 6.60 3.21
N GLY A 16 4.83 5.74 3.46
CA GLY A 16 4.15 5.60 4.76
C GLY A 16 3.40 6.85 5.21
N GLY A 17 3.18 7.81 4.30
CA GLY A 17 2.61 9.11 4.63
C GLY A 17 1.18 9.02 5.18
N SER A 18 0.90 9.82 6.20
CA SER A 18 -0.44 10.07 6.72
C SER A 18 -0.87 11.49 6.37
N VAL A 19 -2.10 11.66 5.88
CA VAL A 19 -2.63 12.97 5.46
C VAL A 19 -3.81 13.37 6.32
N LEU A 20 -3.78 14.62 6.80
CA LEU A 20 -4.80 15.20 7.67
C LEU A 20 -5.20 16.58 7.11
N THR A 21 -6.45 16.98 7.30
CA THR A 21 -6.98 18.27 6.79
C THR A 21 -7.20 19.29 7.90
N THR A 22 -7.15 18.87 9.17
CA THR A 22 -7.30 19.77 10.33
C THR A 22 -6.00 19.95 11.09
N GLN A 23 -5.83 21.13 11.68
CA GLN A 23 -4.62 21.44 12.43
C GLN A 23 -4.59 20.67 13.76
N GLU A 24 -5.75 20.46 14.37
CA GLU A 24 -5.95 19.74 15.62
C GLU A 24 -5.54 18.29 15.49
N GLU A 25 -6.01 17.58 14.44
CA GLU A 25 -5.60 16.20 14.16
C GLU A 25 -4.10 16.13 13.90
N SER A 26 -3.54 17.06 13.12
CA SER A 26 -2.11 17.12 12.84
C SER A 26 -1.28 17.30 14.11
N ARG A 27 -1.71 18.17 15.04
CA ARG A 27 -1.05 18.33 16.34
C ARG A 27 -1.16 17.07 17.18
N ALA A 28 -2.36 16.50 17.30
CA ALA A 28 -2.59 15.27 18.06
C ALA A 28 -1.73 14.10 17.54
N HIS A 29 -1.57 14.00 16.21
CA HIS A 29 -0.71 13.01 15.58
C HIS A 29 0.76 13.19 15.96
N LEU A 30 1.30 14.42 15.90
CA LEU A 30 2.67 14.71 16.33
C LEU A 30 2.89 14.42 17.80
N GLU A 31 1.92 14.77 18.64
CA GLU A 31 1.99 14.53 20.08
C GLU A 31 2.00 13.05 20.43
N LYS A 32 1.21 12.25 19.70
CA LYS A 32 1.22 10.78 19.82
C LYS A 32 2.58 10.21 19.47
N ILE A 33 3.17 10.61 18.35
CA ILE A 33 4.51 10.15 17.91
C ILE A 33 5.60 10.58 18.91
N CYS A 34 5.45 11.78 19.49
CA CYS A 34 6.43 12.35 20.40
C CYS A 34 6.13 12.08 21.88
N ALA A 35 5.12 11.27 22.23
CA ALA A 35 4.64 11.14 23.61
C ALA A 35 5.78 10.82 24.60
N GLY A 36 6.72 9.99 24.17
CA GLY A 36 7.88 9.58 24.94
C GLY A 36 8.82 10.69 25.43
N ILE A 37 8.93 11.79 24.69
CA ILE A 37 9.78 12.96 25.04
C ILE A 37 8.99 14.11 25.69
N LEU A 38 7.65 14.00 25.71
CA LEU A 38 6.74 15.02 26.21
C LEU A 38 6.29 14.80 27.66
N ASN A 39 6.72 13.69 28.29
CA ASN A 39 6.41 13.36 29.67
C ASN A 39 6.71 14.53 30.64
N GLY A 40 5.67 14.99 31.35
CA GLY A 40 5.77 16.06 32.36
C GLY A 40 5.70 17.49 31.85
N VAL A 41 5.45 17.71 30.55
CA VAL A 41 5.27 19.07 29.98
C VAL A 41 3.79 19.46 30.05
N LYS A 42 3.49 20.56 30.75
CA LYS A 42 2.12 21.14 30.76
C LYS A 42 1.74 21.66 29.38
N GLU A 43 0.47 21.55 29.06
CA GLU A 43 -0.15 22.00 27.81
C GLU A 43 0.16 23.48 27.58
N ASP A 44 0.70 23.82 26.41
CA ASP A 44 0.87 25.22 26.02
C ASP A 44 -0.55 25.76 25.74
N SER A 45 -1.05 26.63 26.62
CA SER A 45 -2.36 27.29 26.51
C SER A 45 -2.38 28.37 25.41
N SER A 46 -1.86 28.05 24.23
CA SER A 46 -1.98 28.90 23.05
C SER A 46 -3.06 28.33 22.15
N SER A 47 -4.29 28.84 22.32
CA SER A 47 -5.31 28.76 21.29
C SER A 47 -4.81 29.56 20.07
N VAL A 48 -4.11 28.89 19.16
CA VAL A 48 -3.93 29.46 17.82
C VAL A 48 -5.32 29.50 17.22
N ALA A 49 -5.89 30.71 17.11
CA ALA A 49 -7.14 30.90 16.40
C ALA A 49 -7.00 30.30 15.00
N SER A 50 -7.81 29.29 14.68
CA SER A 50 -7.85 28.77 13.32
C SER A 50 -8.31 29.92 12.42
N SER A 51 -7.51 30.27 11.41
CA SER A 51 -7.95 31.18 10.38
C SER A 51 -9.03 30.47 9.57
N ALA A 52 -10.27 30.93 9.64
CA ALA A 52 -11.43 30.27 9.05
C ALA A 52 -11.38 30.15 7.51
N ASP A 53 -10.49 30.88 6.84
CA ASP A 53 -10.44 31.01 5.38
C ASP A 53 -9.28 30.24 4.69
N VAL A 54 -8.60 29.30 5.37
CA VAL A 54 -7.45 28.59 4.79
C VAL A 54 -7.67 27.07 4.76
N PHE A 55 -7.73 26.52 3.55
CA PHE A 55 -7.80 25.06 3.34
C PHE A 55 -6.39 24.48 3.43
N ALA A 56 -6.17 23.53 4.33
CA ALA A 56 -4.85 22.98 4.61
C ALA A 56 -4.76 21.47 4.38
N VAL A 57 -3.58 21.01 3.98
CA VAL A 57 -3.21 19.60 3.92
C VAL A 57 -1.92 19.40 4.72
N TYR A 58 -2.00 18.58 5.77
CA TYR A 58 -0.89 18.21 6.62
C TYR A 58 -0.40 16.81 6.24
N LEU A 59 0.82 16.72 5.74
CA LEU A 59 1.50 15.46 5.43
C LEU A 59 2.45 15.11 6.57
N HIS A 60 2.21 13.97 7.22
CA HIS A 60 3.12 13.40 8.21
C HIS A 60 3.82 12.20 7.61
N LEU A 61 5.15 12.24 7.60
CA LEU A 61 5.97 11.16 7.07
C LEU A 61 6.67 10.43 8.23
N PRO A 62 6.66 9.10 8.25
CA PRO A 62 7.44 8.33 9.20
C PRO A 62 8.91 8.73 9.11
N TYR A 63 9.44 9.13 10.26
CA TYR A 63 10.84 9.50 10.48
C TYR A 63 11.38 10.73 9.73
N THR A 64 10.79 11.15 8.59
CA THR A 64 11.32 12.26 7.77
C THR A 64 10.65 13.61 8.03
N GLY A 65 9.66 13.68 8.93
CA GLY A 65 9.07 14.92 9.42
C GLY A 65 7.66 15.18 8.90
N HIS A 66 7.25 16.45 8.85
CA HIS A 66 5.92 16.84 8.41
C HIS A 66 5.96 18.09 7.53
N ALA A 67 4.98 18.21 6.63
CA ALA A 67 4.79 19.35 5.74
C ALA A 67 3.34 19.85 5.84
N CYS A 68 3.16 21.16 5.65
CA CYS A 68 1.85 21.80 5.60
C CYS A 68 1.71 22.56 4.28
N PHE A 69 0.64 22.27 3.55
CA PHE A 69 0.28 22.92 2.30
C PHE A 69 -1.01 23.72 2.53
N LEU A 70 -1.02 24.98 2.08
CA LEU A 70 -2.15 25.88 2.25
C LEU A 70 -2.69 26.28 0.88
N PHE A 71 -4.01 26.28 0.75
CA PHE A 71 -4.74 26.55 -0.49
C PHE A 71 -5.75 27.66 -0.29
N GLN A 72 -6.03 28.40 -1.37
CA GLN A 72 -7.02 29.47 -1.37
C GLN A 72 -8.44 28.92 -1.57
N GLN A 73 -8.57 27.81 -2.29
CA GLN A 73 -9.86 27.20 -2.62
C GLN A 73 -9.94 25.77 -2.12
N GLU A 74 -11.15 25.35 -1.74
CA GLU A 74 -11.44 23.99 -1.32
C GLU A 74 -11.14 22.98 -2.42
N GLU A 75 -11.56 23.30 -3.65
CA GLU A 75 -11.37 22.45 -4.83
C GLU A 75 -9.89 22.20 -5.15
N GLU A 76 -9.04 23.24 -5.03
CA GLU A 76 -7.59 23.10 -5.20
C GLU A 76 -6.98 22.19 -4.14
N ARG A 77 -7.42 22.33 -2.89
CA ARG A 77 -7.00 21.48 -1.77
C ARG A 77 -7.42 20.03 -2.00
N ASP A 78 -8.65 19.79 -2.43
CA ASP A 78 -9.17 18.43 -2.64
C ASP A 78 -8.48 17.75 -3.82
N HIS A 79 -8.22 18.48 -4.90
CA HIS A 79 -7.45 17.97 -6.03
C HIS A 79 -6.02 17.60 -5.61
N PHE A 80 -5.35 18.48 -4.85
CA PHE A 80 -4.02 18.19 -4.31
C PHE A 80 -4.03 17.01 -3.35
N LEU A 81 -5.04 16.91 -2.47
CA LEU A 81 -5.19 15.80 -1.53
C LEU A 81 -5.35 14.46 -2.25
N SER A 82 -6.20 14.40 -3.29
CA SER A 82 -6.38 13.19 -4.11
C SER A 82 -5.08 12.79 -4.83
N ALA A 83 -4.37 13.77 -5.42
CA ALA A 83 -3.07 13.53 -6.04
C ALA A 83 -2.03 13.03 -5.01
N LEU A 84 -1.97 13.64 -3.83
CA LEU A 84 -1.05 13.25 -2.77
C LEU A 84 -1.34 11.84 -2.23
N LYS A 85 -2.61 11.49 -2.01
CA LYS A 85 -3.02 10.12 -1.64
C LYS A 85 -2.59 9.11 -2.69
N THR A 86 -2.74 9.45 -3.97
CA THR A 86 -2.29 8.64 -5.10
C THR A 86 -0.77 8.47 -5.07
N CYS A 87 0.00 9.54 -4.86
CA CYS A 87 1.46 9.44 -4.71
C CYS A 87 1.87 8.55 -3.52
N ILE A 88 1.20 8.66 -2.37
CA ILE A 88 1.47 7.81 -1.20
C ILE A 88 1.21 6.34 -1.54
N ARG A 89 0.07 6.03 -2.17
CA ARG A 89 -0.30 4.66 -2.56
C ARG A 89 0.75 4.03 -3.46
N HIS A 90 1.13 4.73 -4.53
CA HIS A 90 2.15 4.26 -5.48
C HIS A 90 3.53 4.14 -4.83
N CYS A 91 3.99 5.16 -4.11
CA CYS A 91 5.28 5.09 -3.41
C CYS A 91 5.33 3.95 -2.39
N ASN A 92 4.20 3.59 -1.79
CA ASN A 92 4.13 2.49 -0.84
C ASN A 92 4.23 1.12 -1.51
N LEU A 93 3.55 0.92 -2.64
CA LEU A 93 3.28 -0.43 -3.16
C LEU A 93 3.89 -0.76 -4.52
N ASP A 94 4.23 0.23 -5.35
CA ASP A 94 4.87 -0.01 -6.66
C ASP A 94 6.13 -0.90 -6.56
N PRO A 95 7.01 -0.75 -5.54
CA PRO A 95 8.17 -1.64 -5.38
C PRO A 95 7.84 -3.12 -5.19
N TRP A 96 6.58 -3.42 -4.85
CA TRP A 96 6.09 -4.76 -4.55
C TRP A 96 5.16 -5.33 -5.63
N CYS A 97 4.83 -4.56 -6.68
CA CYS A 97 3.96 -5.02 -7.76
C CYS A 97 4.63 -6.09 -8.63
N GLU A 98 5.95 -6.02 -8.82
CA GLU A 98 6.72 -7.03 -9.55
C GLU A 98 7.28 -8.09 -8.60
N SER A 99 6.85 -9.34 -8.75
CA SER A 99 7.26 -10.45 -7.88
C SER A 99 8.62 -11.04 -8.29
N SER A 100 9.70 -10.27 -8.09
CA SER A 100 11.06 -10.79 -8.27
C SER A 100 11.42 -11.84 -7.20
N TYR A 101 12.30 -12.79 -7.53
CA TYR A 101 12.79 -13.76 -6.55
C TYR A 101 13.57 -13.07 -5.40
N GLU A 102 14.21 -11.94 -5.68
CA GLU A 102 14.92 -11.13 -4.68
C GLU A 102 13.95 -10.52 -3.68
N SER A 103 12.85 -9.92 -4.16
CA SER A 103 11.82 -9.32 -3.30
C SER A 103 11.09 -10.37 -2.45
N GLN A 104 10.85 -11.56 -3.02
CA GLN A 104 10.29 -12.68 -2.27
C GLN A 104 11.26 -13.17 -1.18
N ALA A 105 12.55 -13.26 -1.48
CA ALA A 105 13.58 -13.64 -0.50
C ALA A 105 13.70 -12.59 0.61
N PHE A 106 13.71 -11.29 0.26
CA PHE A 106 13.71 -10.18 1.21
C PHE A 106 12.51 -10.25 2.16
N THR A 107 11.29 -10.34 1.60
CA THR A 107 10.05 -10.40 2.37
C THR A 107 10.04 -11.59 3.33
N ARG A 108 10.54 -12.75 2.87
CA ARG A 108 10.67 -13.95 3.70
C ARG A 108 11.69 -13.77 4.81
N ALA A 109 12.86 -13.21 4.51
CA ALA A 109 13.92 -12.99 5.50
C ALA A 109 13.46 -12.01 6.59
N LEU A 110 12.83 -10.91 6.22
CA LEU A 110 12.28 -9.92 7.15
C LEU A 110 11.19 -10.54 8.04
N ARG A 111 10.30 -11.36 7.47
CA ARG A 111 9.27 -12.08 8.23
C ARG A 111 9.91 -13.00 9.27
N LEU A 112 10.90 -13.81 8.87
CA LEU A 112 11.60 -14.72 9.78
C LEU A 112 12.32 -13.97 10.92
N TYR A 113 12.99 -12.86 10.58
CA TYR A 113 13.65 -12.00 11.56
C TYR A 113 12.68 -11.48 12.62
N ARG A 114 11.51 -10.98 12.21
CA ARG A 114 10.49 -10.49 13.16
C ARG A 114 9.88 -11.63 13.98
N GLN A 115 9.64 -12.78 13.37
CA GLN A 115 9.11 -13.95 14.07
C GLN A 115 10.05 -14.47 15.16
N ASP A 116 11.37 -14.37 14.96
CA ASP A 116 12.38 -14.68 15.99
C ASP A 116 12.28 -13.73 17.19
N LYS A 117 11.90 -12.47 16.94
CA LYS A 117 11.59 -11.46 17.97
C LYS A 117 10.17 -11.53 18.53
N ALA A 118 9.44 -12.61 18.24
CA ALA A 118 8.04 -12.81 18.60
C ALA A 118 7.06 -11.76 18.03
N CYS A 119 7.46 -11.06 16.97
CA CYS A 119 6.62 -10.12 16.22
C CYS A 119 5.99 -10.84 15.02
N TYR A 120 4.69 -11.14 15.12
CA TYR A 120 3.90 -11.81 14.06
C TYR A 120 2.86 -10.85 13.49
N GLU A 121 3.24 -9.62 13.21
CA GLU A 121 2.33 -8.63 12.60
C GLU A 121 2.17 -8.91 11.09
N SER A 122 1.12 -8.35 10.50
CA SER A 122 0.81 -8.47 9.07
C SER A 122 1.86 -7.79 8.18
N GLN A 123 1.73 -7.95 6.86
CA GLN A 123 2.61 -7.34 5.87
C GLN A 123 2.48 -5.81 5.78
N GLU A 124 1.70 -5.18 6.65
CA GLU A 124 1.49 -3.72 6.74
C GLU A 124 2.78 -2.89 6.81
N MET A 125 3.88 -3.50 7.27
CA MET A 125 5.19 -2.85 7.32
C MET A 125 5.90 -2.73 5.96
N LEU A 126 5.43 -3.44 4.93
CA LEU A 126 6.02 -3.43 3.59
C LEU A 126 5.50 -2.22 2.80
N LEU A 127 5.93 -1.02 3.21
CA LEU A 127 5.61 0.25 2.55
C LEU A 127 6.92 0.89 2.07
N GLY A 128 7.01 1.17 0.78
CA GLY A 128 8.21 1.74 0.16
C GLY A 128 9.15 0.69 -0.40
N THR A 129 10.36 1.13 -0.72
CA THR A 129 11.45 0.27 -1.20
C THR A 129 11.95 -0.68 -0.10
N GLU A 130 12.64 -1.75 -0.48
CA GLU A 130 13.22 -2.71 0.47
C GLU A 130 14.17 -2.04 1.48
N GLU A 131 14.94 -1.05 1.02
CA GLU A 131 15.84 -0.25 1.85
C GLU A 131 15.05 0.58 2.89
N GLN A 132 13.95 1.20 2.48
CA GLN A 132 13.09 1.98 3.38
C GLN A 132 12.37 1.11 4.40
N VAL A 133 11.92 -0.08 4.00
CA VAL A 133 11.31 -1.06 4.90
C VAL A 133 12.34 -1.55 5.93
N LEU A 134 13.56 -1.89 5.49
CA LEU A 134 14.62 -2.33 6.40
C LEU A 134 15.06 -1.20 7.33
N ALA A 135 15.13 0.04 6.85
CA ALA A 135 15.41 1.20 7.68
C ALA A 135 14.31 1.41 8.72
N SER A 136 13.04 1.25 8.36
CA SER A 136 11.91 1.33 9.30
C SER A 136 11.98 0.25 10.38
N GLN A 137 12.32 -1.00 10.00
CA GLN A 137 12.59 -2.08 10.95
C GLN A 137 13.68 -1.73 11.96
N VAL A 138 14.81 -1.17 11.49
CA VAL A 138 15.91 -0.75 12.37
C VAL A 138 15.47 0.42 13.26
N MET A 139 14.70 1.37 12.73
CA MET A 139 14.17 2.49 13.50
C MET A 139 13.24 2.03 14.63
N GLU A 140 12.40 1.01 14.42
CA GLU A 140 11.55 0.44 15.49
C GLU A 140 12.37 -0.01 16.72
N GLU A 141 13.61 -0.46 16.51
CA GLU A 141 14.50 -0.94 17.57
C GLU A 141 15.36 0.19 18.17
N VAL A 142 15.81 1.11 17.31
CA VAL A 142 16.69 2.22 17.71
C VAL A 142 15.92 3.31 18.43
N LEU A 143 14.66 3.58 18.07
CA LEU A 143 13.88 4.69 18.63
C LEU A 143 13.67 4.60 20.14
N PRO A 144 13.25 3.47 20.73
CA PRO A 144 13.11 3.36 22.18
C PRO A 144 14.43 3.62 22.91
N TRP A 145 15.54 3.11 22.36
CA TRP A 145 16.88 3.37 22.89
C TRP A 145 17.23 4.85 22.79
N LEU A 146 17.06 5.47 21.62
CA LEU A 146 17.36 6.88 21.38
C LEU A 146 16.54 7.79 22.30
N GLN A 147 15.27 7.46 22.48
CA GLN A 147 14.37 8.16 23.40
C GLN A 147 14.90 8.08 24.84
N SER A 148 15.32 6.89 25.31
CA SER A 148 15.87 6.72 26.67
C SER A 148 17.12 7.59 26.91
N GLN A 149 17.95 7.79 25.88
CA GLN A 149 19.17 8.58 25.97
C GLN A 149 18.91 10.10 25.92
N LEU A 150 17.86 10.53 25.22
CA LEU A 150 17.60 11.93 24.92
C LEU A 150 16.49 12.56 25.75
N GLN A 151 15.61 11.78 26.38
CA GLN A 151 14.45 12.31 27.11
C GLN A 151 14.81 13.38 28.15
N SER A 152 15.95 13.23 28.84
CA SER A 152 16.45 14.21 29.84
C SER A 152 17.25 15.37 29.23
N ARG A 153 17.66 15.26 27.96
CA ARG A 153 18.53 16.22 27.27
C ARG A 153 17.77 17.20 26.39
N VAL A 154 16.59 16.82 25.89
CA VAL A 154 15.72 17.68 25.08
C VAL A 154 15.10 18.75 25.98
N LYS A 155 15.50 20.00 25.78
CA LYS A 155 15.08 21.16 26.59
C LYS A 155 14.19 22.09 25.76
N GLY A 156 13.24 22.74 26.44
CA GLY A 156 12.34 23.72 25.84
C GLY A 156 10.88 23.43 26.11
N LYS A 157 10.02 24.28 25.54
CA LYS A 157 8.55 24.13 25.51
C LYS A 157 8.16 22.97 24.57
N LYS A 158 6.90 22.54 24.64
CA LYS A 158 6.37 21.36 23.91
C LYS A 158 6.76 21.37 22.43
N ALA A 159 6.49 22.47 21.73
CA ALA A 159 6.79 22.62 20.30
C ALA A 159 8.29 22.49 19.97
N GLU A 160 9.15 23.06 20.82
CA GLU A 160 10.60 23.00 20.61
C GLU A 160 11.15 21.59 20.86
N ARG A 161 10.60 20.87 21.85
CA ARG A 161 10.96 19.47 22.09
C ARG A 161 10.55 18.58 20.91
N ILE A 162 9.33 18.75 20.39
CA ILE A 162 8.85 18.05 19.19
C ILE A 162 9.80 18.32 18.02
N ARG A 163 10.13 19.59 17.76
CA ARG A 163 11.03 19.98 16.68
C ARG A 163 12.41 19.33 16.80
N GLN A 164 13.03 19.38 17.99
CA GLN A 164 14.34 18.77 18.24
C GLN A 164 14.31 17.25 18.08
N TRP A 165 13.25 16.59 18.55
CA TRP A 165 13.07 15.16 18.40
C TRP A 165 12.89 14.73 16.96
N LEU A 166 11.99 15.38 16.21
CA LEU A 166 11.80 15.07 14.79
C LEU A 166 13.09 15.26 13.98
N ALA A 167 13.85 16.33 14.24
CA ALA A 167 15.15 16.54 13.59
C ALA A 167 16.15 15.43 13.92
N THR A 168 16.17 14.95 15.17
CA THR A 168 17.03 13.84 15.60
C THR A 168 16.62 12.54 14.94
N VAL A 169 15.32 12.23 14.93
CA VAL A 169 14.76 11.05 14.28
C VAL A 169 15.06 11.06 12.79
N GLN A 170 14.87 12.19 12.11
CA GLN A 170 15.18 12.35 10.69
C GLN A 170 16.67 12.16 10.39
N ALA A 171 17.55 12.75 11.17
CA ALA A 171 19.00 12.57 11.00
C ALA A 171 19.40 11.11 11.21
N THR A 172 18.80 10.44 12.20
CA THR A 172 19.05 9.02 12.51
C THR A 172 18.56 8.13 11.37
N TYR A 173 17.34 8.35 10.89
CA TYR A 173 16.77 7.61 9.77
C TYR A 173 17.57 7.78 8.49
N THR A 174 18.03 9.01 8.19
CA THR A 174 18.86 9.28 7.01
C THR A 174 20.17 8.49 7.07
N LEU A 175 20.85 8.49 8.22
CA LEU A 175 22.08 7.71 8.43
C LEU A 175 21.82 6.19 8.28
N VAL A 176 20.75 5.69 8.89
CA VAL A 176 20.36 4.27 8.84
C VAL A 176 20.06 3.86 7.40
N LEU A 177 19.28 4.67 6.68
CA LEU A 177 18.92 4.40 5.29
C LEU A 177 20.18 4.35 4.41
N GLU A 178 21.06 5.35 4.49
CA GLU A 178 22.31 5.38 3.70
C GLU A 178 23.19 4.14 3.95
N LEU A 179 23.37 3.74 5.21
CA LEU A 179 24.16 2.57 5.57
C LEU A 179 23.53 1.27 5.07
N LEU A 180 22.21 1.14 5.22
CA LEU A 180 21.48 -0.06 4.82
C LEU A 180 21.38 -0.19 3.30
N THR A 181 21.19 0.90 2.57
CA THR A 181 21.15 0.87 1.10
C THR A 181 22.45 0.29 0.54
N ALA A 182 23.62 0.79 0.99
CA ALA A 182 24.90 0.28 0.53
C ALA A 182 25.13 -1.20 0.93
N SER A 183 24.74 -1.56 2.15
CA SER A 183 24.93 -2.93 2.67
C SER A 183 23.99 -3.94 2.00
N LEU A 184 22.74 -3.56 1.75
CA LEU A 184 21.74 -4.40 1.09
C LEU A 184 22.12 -4.65 -0.37
N GLU A 185 22.60 -3.63 -1.09
CA GLU A 185 23.04 -3.81 -2.47
C GLU A 185 24.26 -4.73 -2.57
N ALA A 186 25.24 -4.58 -1.68
CA ALA A 186 26.39 -5.49 -1.61
C ALA A 186 25.95 -6.94 -1.30
N LEU A 187 24.96 -7.12 -0.43
CA LEU A 187 24.39 -8.44 -0.14
C LEU A 187 23.64 -9.02 -1.34
N LYS A 188 22.81 -8.22 -2.02
CA LYS A 188 22.10 -8.63 -3.24
C LYS A 188 23.06 -9.09 -4.31
N GLU A 189 24.17 -8.39 -4.52
CA GLU A 189 25.18 -8.78 -5.50
C GLU A 189 25.83 -10.13 -5.15
N ASN A 190 26.19 -10.34 -3.88
CA ASN A 190 26.70 -11.64 -3.42
C ASN A 190 25.67 -12.77 -3.61
N CYS A 191 24.39 -12.50 -3.36
CA CYS A 191 23.30 -13.45 -3.58
C CYS A 191 23.12 -13.76 -5.07
N ARG A 192 23.17 -12.76 -5.96
CA ARG A 192 23.11 -12.93 -7.41
C ARG A 192 24.26 -13.79 -7.92
N GLN A 193 25.48 -13.52 -7.47
CA GLN A 193 26.65 -14.32 -7.82
C GLN A 193 26.51 -15.77 -7.35
N THR A 194 26.11 -15.97 -6.09
CA THR A 194 25.88 -17.31 -5.53
C THR A 194 24.78 -18.07 -6.29
N ALA A 195 23.70 -17.39 -6.66
CA ALA A 195 22.62 -17.99 -7.46
C ALA A 195 23.09 -18.37 -8.87
N SER A 196 23.93 -17.53 -9.49
CA SER A 196 24.54 -17.80 -10.80
C SER A 196 25.47 -19.01 -10.74
N ASP A 197 26.38 -19.05 -9.77
CA ASP A 197 27.37 -20.13 -9.62
C ASP A 197 26.71 -21.50 -9.37
N ASN A 198 25.58 -21.50 -8.66
CA ASN A 198 24.83 -22.72 -8.34
C ASN A 198 23.75 -23.07 -9.37
N GLN A 199 23.53 -22.25 -10.40
CA GLN A 199 22.40 -22.41 -11.32
C GLN A 199 22.46 -23.75 -12.08
N ALA A 200 23.65 -24.16 -12.52
CA ALA A 200 23.84 -25.44 -13.22
C ALA A 200 23.58 -26.63 -12.29
N LEU A 201 24.06 -26.55 -11.05
CA LEU A 201 23.88 -27.60 -10.04
C LEU A 201 22.42 -27.76 -9.62
N ILE A 202 21.68 -26.65 -9.46
CA ILE A 202 20.24 -26.69 -9.17
C ILE A 202 19.50 -27.33 -10.34
N ARG A 203 19.81 -26.96 -11.58
CA ARG A 203 19.16 -27.54 -12.76
C ARG A 203 19.43 -29.03 -12.91
N SER A 204 20.67 -29.49 -12.69
CA SER A 204 21.01 -30.92 -12.83
C SER A 204 20.35 -31.80 -11.76
N ASN A 205 20.05 -31.23 -10.59
CA ASN A 205 19.48 -31.96 -9.46
C ASN A 205 18.02 -31.58 -9.16
N LEU A 206 17.33 -30.89 -10.08
CA LEU A 206 16.00 -30.34 -9.82
C LEU A 206 15.01 -31.43 -9.38
N ASP A 207 14.99 -32.58 -10.05
CA ASP A 207 14.10 -33.69 -9.70
C ASP A 207 14.38 -34.23 -8.29
N GLN A 208 15.65 -34.32 -7.90
CA GLN A 208 16.06 -34.79 -6.58
C GLN A 208 15.70 -33.77 -5.50
N ILE A 209 15.91 -32.47 -5.77
CA ILE A 209 15.50 -31.38 -4.89
C ILE A 209 13.98 -31.41 -4.69
N MET A 210 13.21 -31.52 -5.77
CA MET A 210 11.75 -31.59 -5.72
C MET A 210 11.28 -32.84 -4.95
N SER A 211 11.86 -34.01 -5.21
CA SER A 211 11.53 -35.24 -4.47
C SER A 211 11.84 -35.10 -2.98
N SER A 212 12.98 -34.51 -2.62
CA SER A 212 13.35 -34.24 -1.23
C SER A 212 12.41 -33.23 -0.57
N LEU A 213 11.99 -32.19 -1.28
CA LEU A 213 11.04 -31.18 -0.77
C LEU A 213 9.66 -31.79 -0.54
N CYS A 214 9.14 -32.59 -1.49
CA CYS A 214 7.87 -33.30 -1.32
C CYS A 214 7.91 -34.25 -0.13
N PHE A 215 8.99 -35.04 0.00
CA PHE A 215 9.15 -35.92 1.15
C PHE A 215 9.19 -35.15 2.48
N LEU A 216 9.92 -34.04 2.55
CA LEU A 216 9.97 -33.18 3.73
C LEU A 216 8.59 -32.59 4.04
N GLU A 217 7.88 -32.10 3.02
CA GLU A 217 6.54 -31.56 3.16
C GLU A 217 5.55 -32.60 3.72
N GLU A 218 5.57 -33.83 3.19
CA GLU A 218 4.74 -34.93 3.70
C GLU A 218 5.03 -35.23 5.16
N LYS A 219 6.31 -35.26 5.55
CA LYS A 219 6.72 -35.49 6.95
C LYS A 219 6.29 -34.36 7.86
N VAL A 220 6.55 -33.11 7.47
CA VAL A 220 6.15 -31.93 8.25
C VAL A 220 4.63 -31.90 8.38
N ARG A 221 3.89 -32.11 7.28
CA ARG A 221 2.42 -32.16 7.29
C ARG A 221 1.92 -33.23 8.25
N ALA A 222 2.43 -34.46 8.17
CA ALA A 222 2.05 -35.53 9.08
C ALA A 222 2.31 -35.20 10.56
N CYS A 223 3.33 -34.39 10.86
CA CYS A 223 3.65 -33.96 12.21
C CYS A 223 2.77 -32.81 12.73
N ILE A 224 2.31 -31.90 11.87
CA ILE A 224 1.65 -30.66 12.32
C ILE A 224 0.15 -30.58 11.98
N CYS A 225 -0.39 -31.51 11.17
CA CYS A 225 -1.73 -31.35 10.59
C CYS A 225 -2.83 -31.30 11.66
N GLU A 226 -2.81 -32.23 12.62
CA GLU A 226 -3.82 -32.32 13.67
C GLU A 226 -3.83 -31.06 14.55
N GLU A 227 -2.66 -30.59 14.94
CA GLU A 227 -2.51 -29.35 15.71
C GLU A 227 -2.91 -28.12 14.89
N ALA A 228 -2.51 -28.06 13.62
CA ALA A 228 -2.86 -26.94 12.74
C ALA A 228 -4.38 -26.87 12.49
N GLU A 229 -5.05 -28.01 12.29
CA GLU A 229 -6.50 -28.11 12.17
C GLU A 229 -7.20 -27.67 13.46
N THR A 230 -6.69 -28.09 14.61
CA THR A 230 -7.19 -27.65 15.92
C THR A 230 -7.07 -26.13 16.07
N VAL A 231 -5.88 -25.57 15.84
CA VAL A 231 -5.62 -24.12 15.92
C VAL A 231 -6.50 -23.35 14.94
N TYR A 232 -6.67 -23.84 13.71
CA TYR A 232 -7.54 -23.23 12.71
C TYR A 232 -9.00 -23.23 13.18
N SER A 233 -9.50 -24.37 13.67
CA SER A 233 -10.89 -24.52 14.11
C SER A 233 -11.25 -23.60 15.29
N GLU A 234 -10.29 -23.37 16.19
CA GLU A 234 -10.49 -22.52 17.37
C GLU A 234 -10.28 -21.03 17.08
N SER A 235 -9.30 -20.69 16.22
CA SER A 235 -8.75 -19.33 16.12
C SER A 235 -9.18 -18.60 14.85
N VAL A 236 -9.47 -19.33 13.77
CA VAL A 236 -9.70 -18.74 12.44
C VAL A 236 -11.12 -19.04 11.95
N ALA A 237 -11.52 -20.32 11.95
CA ALA A 237 -12.81 -20.77 11.41
C ALA A 237 -14.04 -19.99 11.93
N PRO A 238 -14.15 -19.63 13.23
CA PRO A 238 -15.33 -18.91 13.75
C PRO A 238 -15.52 -17.52 13.15
N TYR A 239 -14.45 -16.90 12.64
CA TYR A 239 -14.46 -15.54 12.12
C TYR A 239 -14.52 -15.49 10.60
N MET A 240 -14.52 -16.65 9.93
CA MET A 240 -14.33 -16.70 8.49
C MET A 240 -15.47 -16.07 7.70
N SER A 241 -16.73 -16.30 8.12
CA SER A 241 -17.88 -15.64 7.51
C SER A 241 -17.76 -14.12 7.64
N SER A 242 -17.46 -13.61 8.83
CA SER A 242 -17.34 -12.18 9.10
C SER A 242 -16.21 -11.51 8.31
N ILE A 243 -15.06 -12.20 8.16
CA ILE A 243 -13.96 -11.69 7.34
C ILE A 243 -14.41 -11.64 5.87
N LEU A 244 -14.99 -12.71 5.34
CA LEU A 244 -15.45 -12.76 3.94
C LEU A 244 -16.57 -11.75 3.64
N GLU A 245 -17.49 -11.55 4.56
CA GLU A 245 -18.54 -10.53 4.48
C GLU A 245 -17.92 -9.13 4.41
N ALA A 246 -16.97 -8.82 5.30
CA ALA A 246 -16.26 -7.53 5.27
C ALA A 246 -15.50 -7.34 3.96
N LEU A 247 -14.80 -8.36 3.45
CA LEU A 247 -14.12 -8.26 2.15
C LEU A 247 -15.11 -8.04 1.01
N THR A 248 -16.29 -8.66 1.07
CA THR A 248 -17.33 -8.52 0.05
C THR A 248 -18.00 -7.15 0.10
N GLU A 249 -18.37 -6.65 1.27
CA GLU A 249 -18.94 -5.30 1.42
C GLU A 249 -17.99 -4.19 0.96
N ASN A 250 -16.68 -4.43 0.98
CA ASN A 250 -15.67 -3.40 0.71
C ASN A 250 -15.08 -3.51 -0.68
N ILE A 251 -14.40 -4.63 -0.96
CA ILE A 251 -13.63 -4.83 -2.19
C ILE A 251 -14.59 -5.00 -3.37
N SER A 252 -15.63 -5.84 -3.22
CA SER A 252 -16.60 -6.02 -4.31
C SER A 252 -17.39 -4.74 -4.59
N ALA A 253 -17.81 -4.02 -3.55
CA ALA A 253 -18.51 -2.75 -3.74
C ALA A 253 -17.63 -1.72 -4.46
N GLY A 254 -16.38 -1.52 -4.01
CA GLY A 254 -15.45 -0.58 -4.63
C GLY A 254 -15.18 -0.90 -6.10
N ILE A 255 -14.94 -2.16 -6.44
CA ILE A 255 -14.73 -2.59 -7.83
C ILE A 255 -16.00 -2.40 -8.66
N GLN A 256 -17.18 -2.76 -8.15
CA GLN A 256 -18.45 -2.51 -8.85
C GLN A 256 -18.71 -1.01 -9.06
N GLY A 257 -18.37 -0.18 -8.07
CA GLY A 257 -18.45 1.28 -8.18
C GLY A 257 -17.57 1.80 -9.31
N MET A 258 -16.31 1.35 -9.37
CA MET A 258 -15.39 1.68 -10.47
C MET A 258 -15.92 1.24 -11.83
N GLN A 259 -16.40 0.00 -11.96
CA GLN A 259 -16.98 -0.53 -13.20
C GLN A 259 -18.18 0.31 -13.65
N HIS A 260 -19.07 0.67 -12.72
CA HIS A 260 -20.24 1.51 -13.00
C HIS A 260 -19.82 2.90 -13.48
N THR A 261 -18.88 3.55 -12.79
CA THR A 261 -18.33 4.85 -13.19
C THR A 261 -17.73 4.80 -14.58
N LEU A 262 -16.91 3.79 -14.89
CA LEU A 262 -16.33 3.62 -16.21
C LEU A 262 -17.42 3.42 -17.28
N HIS A 263 -18.40 2.56 -17.04
CA HIS A 263 -19.50 2.32 -17.97
C HIS A 263 -20.27 3.62 -18.28
N THR A 264 -20.68 4.36 -17.25
CA THR A 264 -21.40 5.63 -17.44
C THR A 264 -20.58 6.65 -18.21
N GLN A 265 -19.27 6.71 -17.95
CA GLN A 265 -18.38 7.66 -18.62
C GLN A 265 -18.03 7.24 -20.04
N MET A 266 -17.94 5.93 -20.32
CA MET A 266 -17.82 5.42 -21.69
C MET A 266 -19.07 5.77 -22.50
N ASP A 267 -20.27 5.62 -21.94
CA ASP A 267 -21.49 5.99 -22.65
C ASP A 267 -21.56 7.51 -22.89
N SER A 268 -21.31 8.33 -21.85
CA SER A 268 -21.35 9.79 -22.00
C SER A 268 -20.32 10.28 -23.02
N ALA A 269 -19.09 9.76 -23.00
CA ALA A 269 -18.01 10.21 -23.86
C ALA A 269 -18.20 9.84 -25.34
N PHE A 270 -18.90 8.73 -25.63
CA PHE A 270 -19.08 8.22 -26.99
C PHE A 270 -20.49 8.39 -27.58
N THR A 271 -21.47 8.89 -26.83
CA THR A 271 -22.85 9.14 -27.32
C THR A 271 -22.94 10.13 -28.49
N HIS A 272 -22.01 11.06 -28.61
CA HIS A 272 -22.04 12.16 -29.60
C HIS A 272 -20.81 12.18 -30.52
N THR A 273 -19.99 11.13 -30.50
CA THR A 273 -18.75 11.10 -31.29
C THR A 273 -19.03 10.64 -32.71
N ASP A 274 -18.80 11.50 -33.70
CA ASP A 274 -18.98 11.18 -35.13
C ASP A 274 -17.86 10.26 -35.69
N GLY A 275 -17.04 9.68 -34.81
CA GLY A 275 -15.89 8.84 -35.17
C GLY A 275 -14.64 9.62 -35.58
N GLY A 276 -14.63 10.95 -35.41
CA GLY A 276 -13.48 11.80 -35.69
C GLY A 276 -12.32 11.55 -34.72
N THR A 277 -11.11 11.37 -35.25
CA THR A 277 -9.90 11.02 -34.47
C THR A 277 -9.61 12.00 -33.33
N GLY A 278 -9.93 13.29 -33.49
CA GLY A 278 -9.74 14.30 -32.44
C GLY A 278 -10.71 14.17 -31.27
N GLU A 279 -11.97 13.80 -31.52
CA GLU A 279 -12.99 13.64 -30.49
C GLU A 279 -12.80 12.32 -29.74
N THR A 280 -12.44 11.25 -30.44
CA THR A 280 -12.09 9.96 -29.82
C THR A 280 -10.90 10.09 -28.88
N ASN A 281 -9.88 10.87 -29.26
CA ASN A 281 -8.71 11.10 -28.39
C ASN A 281 -9.07 11.92 -27.15
N LYS A 282 -9.98 12.89 -27.26
CA LYS A 282 -10.51 13.63 -26.11
C LYS A 282 -11.30 12.71 -25.18
N ALA A 283 -12.20 11.89 -25.73
CA ALA A 283 -12.97 10.90 -24.98
C ALA A 283 -12.04 9.93 -24.21
N LEU A 284 -11.04 9.36 -24.88
CA LEU A 284 -10.04 8.48 -24.25
C LEU A 284 -9.24 9.21 -23.16
N SER A 285 -8.89 10.48 -23.37
CA SER A 285 -8.17 11.27 -22.35
C SER A 285 -9.03 11.47 -21.10
N THR A 286 -10.33 11.76 -21.27
CA THR A 286 -11.28 11.86 -20.15
C THR A 286 -11.40 10.53 -19.40
N LEU A 287 -11.43 9.40 -20.11
CA LEU A 287 -11.48 8.07 -19.50
C LEU A 287 -10.21 7.72 -18.72
N ARG A 288 -9.03 8.12 -19.20
CA ARG A 288 -7.76 7.94 -18.48
C ARG A 288 -7.66 8.80 -17.22
N SER A 289 -8.33 9.94 -17.20
CA SER A 289 -8.34 10.87 -16.06
C SER A 289 -9.56 10.67 -15.14
N LEU A 290 -10.20 9.51 -15.18
CA LEU A 290 -11.37 9.23 -14.33
C LEU A 290 -11.00 9.22 -12.85
N SER A 291 -11.69 10.03 -12.05
CA SER A 291 -11.55 9.96 -10.59
C SER A 291 -12.24 8.69 -10.07
N LEU A 292 -11.51 7.96 -9.23
CA LEU A 292 -11.99 6.80 -8.50
C LEU A 292 -12.29 7.11 -7.02
N ASP A 293 -12.29 8.37 -6.61
CA ASP A 293 -12.39 8.78 -5.20
C ASP A 293 -13.67 8.28 -4.51
N GLN A 294 -14.79 8.16 -5.25
CA GLN A 294 -16.03 7.60 -4.70
C GLN A 294 -15.90 6.09 -4.46
N SER A 295 -15.29 5.37 -5.39
CA SER A 295 -15.04 3.94 -5.29
C SER A 295 -13.99 3.63 -4.21
N TYR A 296 -12.97 4.47 -4.07
CA TYR A 296 -11.98 4.39 -3.00
C TYR A 296 -12.61 4.52 -1.61
N ARG A 297 -13.54 5.46 -1.43
CA ARG A 297 -14.26 5.64 -0.16
C ARG A 297 -15.07 4.42 0.26
N GLN A 298 -15.55 3.61 -0.69
CA GLN A 298 -16.25 2.35 -0.38
C GLN A 298 -15.31 1.29 0.22
N VAL A 299 -14.05 1.29 -0.21
CA VAL A 299 -13.01 0.41 0.35
C VAL A 299 -12.51 0.92 1.70
N GLU A 300 -12.38 2.24 1.87
CA GLU A 300 -11.88 2.88 3.10
C GLU A 300 -12.86 2.77 4.29
N ASN A 301 -14.16 3.02 4.06
CA ASN A 301 -15.18 3.18 5.12
C ASN A 301 -15.30 2.02 6.13
N PRO A 302 -15.26 0.73 5.73
CA PRO A 302 -15.60 -0.36 6.65
C PRO A 302 -14.40 -1.17 7.15
N MET A 303 -13.17 -0.75 6.87
CA MET A 303 -11.99 -1.31 7.53
C MET A 303 -11.94 -1.04 9.05
N GLU A 304 -12.74 -0.06 9.50
CA GLU A 304 -13.04 0.15 10.91
C GLU A 304 -13.92 -0.97 11.51
N LYS A 305 -14.78 -1.63 10.72
CA LYS A 305 -15.58 -2.79 11.14
C LYS A 305 -14.71 -4.03 11.40
N LEU A 306 -13.52 -4.10 10.81
CA LEU A 306 -12.51 -5.12 11.16
C LEU A 306 -11.86 -4.84 12.53
N GLY A 307 -12.23 -3.79 13.27
CA GLY A 307 -11.63 -3.42 14.56
C GLY A 307 -11.53 -4.57 15.58
N ASP A 308 -12.60 -5.35 15.74
CA ASP A 308 -12.61 -6.53 16.62
C ASP A 308 -11.66 -7.63 16.12
N LEU A 309 -11.52 -7.76 14.79
CA LEU A 309 -10.61 -8.70 14.15
C LEU A 309 -9.17 -8.21 14.22
N ARG A 310 -8.93 -6.89 14.20
CA ARG A 310 -7.60 -6.30 14.32
C ARG A 310 -6.94 -6.66 15.63
N GLN A 311 -7.66 -6.56 16.75
CA GLN A 311 -7.11 -6.96 18.05
C GLN A 311 -6.85 -8.47 18.12
N ARG A 312 -7.76 -9.30 17.58
CA ARG A 312 -7.64 -10.77 17.65
C ARG A 312 -6.51 -11.31 16.78
N PHE A 313 -6.39 -10.80 15.55
CA PHE A 313 -5.39 -11.24 14.58
C PHE A 313 -4.08 -10.45 14.67
N GLY A 314 -4.04 -9.36 15.46
CA GLY A 314 -2.84 -8.53 15.63
C GLY A 314 -2.54 -7.65 14.42
N LEU A 315 -3.58 -7.13 13.77
CA LEU A 315 -3.45 -6.20 12.64
C LEU A 315 -3.26 -4.77 13.15
N SER A 316 -2.03 -4.28 13.09
CA SER A 316 -1.66 -2.93 13.51
C SER A 316 -2.25 -1.84 12.62
N SER A 317 -2.41 -2.14 11.33
CA SER A 317 -2.94 -1.26 10.30
C SER A 317 -3.71 -2.09 9.27
N ALA A 318 -4.38 -1.39 8.37
CA ALA A 318 -5.16 -1.94 7.28
C ALA A 318 -4.82 -1.18 5.95
N GLN A 319 -3.91 -0.20 6.04
CA GLN A 319 -3.55 0.72 4.97
C GLN A 319 -2.99 0.01 3.74
N ARG A 320 -2.09 -0.97 3.93
CA ARG A 320 -1.50 -1.71 2.82
C ARG A 320 -2.58 -2.44 2.01
N LEU A 321 -3.53 -3.06 2.70
CA LEU A 321 -4.65 -3.73 2.07
C LEU A 321 -5.54 -2.76 1.27
N VAL A 322 -5.88 -1.58 1.82
CA VAL A 322 -6.63 -0.55 1.08
C VAL A 322 -5.88 -0.15 -0.19
N HIS A 323 -4.60 0.18 -0.03
CA HIS A 323 -3.77 0.62 -1.14
C HIS A 323 -3.65 -0.45 -2.23
N SER A 324 -3.54 -1.72 -1.85
CA SER A 324 -3.51 -2.85 -2.79
C SER A 324 -4.79 -2.91 -3.61
N VAL A 325 -5.95 -2.85 -2.95
CA VAL A 325 -7.27 -2.86 -3.63
C VAL A 325 -7.40 -1.65 -4.57
N HIS A 326 -6.99 -0.46 -4.14
CA HIS A 326 -7.01 0.75 -4.97
C HIS A 326 -6.12 0.61 -6.21
N LEU A 327 -4.90 0.08 -6.07
CA LEU A 327 -4.00 -0.15 -7.22
C LEU A 327 -4.60 -1.16 -8.21
N GLU A 328 -5.23 -2.22 -7.72
CA GLU A 328 -5.91 -3.18 -8.60
C GLU A 328 -7.07 -2.55 -9.36
N MET A 329 -7.81 -1.63 -8.72
CA MET A 329 -8.84 -0.85 -9.40
C MET A 329 -8.24 0.05 -10.49
N GLU A 330 -7.14 0.74 -10.22
CA GLU A 330 -6.42 1.55 -11.22
C GLU A 330 -5.95 0.69 -12.38
N GLN A 331 -5.35 -0.47 -12.12
CA GLN A 331 -4.87 -1.39 -13.14
C GLN A 331 -6.03 -1.94 -14.00
N LEU A 332 -7.17 -2.29 -13.39
CA LEU A 332 -8.36 -2.74 -14.11
C LEU A 332 -8.93 -1.63 -15.00
N LEU A 333 -9.02 -0.40 -14.49
CA LEU A 333 -9.46 0.77 -15.23
C LEU A 333 -8.53 1.04 -16.43
N ASP A 334 -7.23 1.13 -16.18
CA ASP A 334 -6.23 1.39 -17.22
C ASP A 334 -6.22 0.30 -18.29
N SER A 335 -6.31 -0.97 -17.89
CA SER A 335 -6.38 -2.10 -18.82
C SER A 335 -7.63 -2.05 -19.68
N ALA A 336 -8.78 -1.66 -19.11
CA ALA A 336 -10.04 -1.52 -19.85
C ALA A 336 -9.98 -0.36 -20.85
N VAL A 337 -9.48 0.81 -20.42
CA VAL A 337 -9.35 2.00 -21.29
C VAL A 337 -8.32 1.76 -22.40
N TYR A 338 -7.19 1.12 -22.09
CA TYR A 338 -6.18 0.74 -23.08
C TYR A 338 -6.74 -0.27 -24.09
N THR A 339 -7.47 -1.28 -23.62
CA THR A 339 -8.11 -2.26 -24.52
C THR A 339 -9.14 -1.59 -25.43
N LEU A 340 -9.92 -0.64 -24.91
CA LEU A 340 -10.82 0.16 -25.72
C LEU A 340 -10.06 0.93 -26.79
N GLU A 341 -8.98 1.64 -26.42
CA GLU A 341 -8.14 2.36 -27.37
C GLU A 341 -7.63 1.45 -28.50
N LEU A 342 -7.16 0.24 -28.19
CA LEU A 342 -6.72 -0.72 -29.21
C LEU A 342 -7.85 -1.09 -30.18
N PHE A 343 -9.07 -1.30 -29.68
CA PHE A 343 -10.23 -1.53 -30.54
C PHE A 343 -10.55 -0.31 -31.43
N LEU A 344 -10.40 0.90 -30.91
CA LEU A 344 -10.64 2.14 -31.67
C LEU A 344 -9.58 2.37 -32.75
N GLN A 345 -8.31 2.14 -32.44
CA GLN A 345 -7.22 2.21 -33.41
C GLN A 345 -7.42 1.20 -34.55
N SER A 346 -7.89 -0.01 -34.25
CA SER A 346 -8.21 -1.02 -35.27
C SER A 346 -9.40 -0.61 -36.17
N SER A 347 -10.28 0.25 -35.65
CA SER A 347 -11.50 0.71 -36.33
C SER A 347 -11.27 1.96 -37.20
N ALA A 348 -10.14 2.66 -37.04
CA ALA A 348 -9.80 3.89 -37.79
C ALA A 348 -9.64 3.68 -39.31
N ARG A 349 -9.57 2.43 -39.78
CA ARG A 349 -9.44 2.09 -41.22
C ARG A 349 -10.79 1.84 -41.92
N LEU A 350 -11.91 2.11 -41.25
CA LEU A 350 -13.25 1.72 -41.70
C LEU A 350 -14.06 2.88 -42.27
N GLN A 351 -15.12 2.53 -42.99
CA GLN A 351 -16.10 3.49 -43.50
C GLN A 351 -16.85 4.18 -42.35
N PRO A 352 -17.11 5.50 -42.42
CA PRO A 352 -17.74 6.28 -41.33
C PRO A 352 -19.06 5.71 -40.80
N THR A 353 -19.88 5.11 -41.67
CA THR A 353 -21.17 4.51 -41.32
C THR A 353 -21.07 3.25 -40.45
N GLN A 354 -19.90 2.61 -40.39
CA GLN A 354 -19.66 1.40 -39.59
C GLN A 354 -19.06 1.70 -38.21
N ILE A 355 -18.62 2.93 -37.97
CA ILE A 355 -17.91 3.32 -36.75
C ILE A 355 -18.80 3.20 -35.50
N PRO A 356 -20.06 3.69 -35.48
CA PRO A 356 -20.90 3.62 -34.28
C PRO A 356 -21.19 2.18 -33.85
N VAL A 357 -21.52 1.29 -34.80
CA VAL A 357 -21.82 -0.12 -34.51
C VAL A 357 -20.60 -0.86 -33.98
N LYS A 358 -19.39 -0.57 -34.50
CA LYS A 358 -18.17 -1.18 -33.97
C LYS A 358 -17.73 -0.59 -32.65
N MET A 359 -17.97 0.70 -32.41
CA MET A 359 -17.78 1.37 -31.13
C MET A 359 -18.60 0.68 -30.03
N GLU A 360 -19.92 0.53 -30.24
CA GLU A 360 -20.79 -0.16 -29.27
C GLU A 360 -20.33 -1.59 -29.00
N ARG A 361 -19.97 -2.34 -30.05
CA ARG A 361 -19.41 -3.70 -29.88
C ARG A 361 -18.08 -3.71 -29.14
N ALA A 362 -17.23 -2.70 -29.34
CA ALA A 362 -15.97 -2.57 -28.62
C ALA A 362 -16.23 -2.29 -27.14
N LYS A 363 -17.13 -1.37 -26.80
CA LYS A 363 -17.56 -1.08 -25.43
C LYS A 363 -18.09 -2.34 -24.74
N GLU A 364 -19.04 -3.05 -25.36
CA GLU A 364 -19.59 -4.29 -24.81
C GLU A 364 -18.51 -5.36 -24.57
N ARG A 365 -17.54 -5.49 -25.47
CA ARG A 365 -16.43 -6.45 -25.32
C ARG A 365 -15.51 -6.06 -24.17
N VAL A 366 -15.14 -4.78 -24.08
CA VAL A 366 -14.29 -4.26 -23.00
C VAL A 366 -14.98 -4.46 -21.66
N LEU A 367 -16.27 -4.16 -21.54
CA LEU A 367 -17.03 -4.34 -20.30
C LEU A 367 -17.13 -5.82 -19.90
N LYS A 368 -17.40 -6.72 -20.85
CA LYS A 368 -17.40 -8.18 -20.58
C LYS A 368 -16.03 -8.69 -20.12
N GLN A 369 -14.95 -8.18 -20.72
CA GLN A 369 -13.60 -8.53 -20.31
C GLN A 369 -13.30 -8.00 -18.91
N LEU A 370 -13.63 -6.74 -18.65
CA LEU A 370 -13.49 -6.12 -17.35
C LEU A 370 -14.26 -6.88 -16.25
N ASP A 371 -15.47 -7.35 -16.53
CA ASP A 371 -16.24 -8.19 -15.59
C ASP A 371 -15.54 -9.50 -15.25
N TYR A 372 -14.93 -10.14 -16.25
CA TYR A 372 -14.16 -11.37 -16.03
C TYR A 372 -12.89 -11.08 -15.21
N ASP A 373 -12.10 -10.10 -15.62
CA ASP A 373 -10.84 -9.74 -14.97
C ASP A 373 -11.06 -9.27 -13.53
N SER A 374 -12.13 -8.48 -13.30
CA SER A 374 -12.52 -8.04 -11.97
C SER A 374 -12.80 -9.22 -11.03
N ARG A 375 -13.43 -10.29 -11.50
CA ARG A 375 -13.67 -11.50 -10.68
C ARG A 375 -12.40 -12.28 -10.37
N VAL A 376 -11.46 -12.31 -11.31
CA VAL A 376 -10.14 -12.95 -11.12
C VAL A 376 -9.35 -12.17 -10.06
N VAL A 377 -9.28 -10.84 -10.21
CA VAL A 377 -8.63 -9.93 -9.26
C VAL A 377 -9.28 -10.00 -7.88
N GLN A 378 -10.61 -9.96 -7.78
CA GLN A 378 -11.34 -10.11 -6.51
C GLN A 378 -10.99 -11.42 -5.80
N ARG A 379 -10.96 -12.55 -6.52
CA ARG A 379 -10.60 -13.83 -5.93
C ARG A 379 -9.18 -13.84 -5.39
N ARG A 380 -8.23 -13.28 -6.16
CA ARG A 380 -6.83 -13.15 -5.72
C ARG A 380 -6.72 -12.28 -4.47
N LEU A 381 -7.32 -11.08 -4.50
CA LEU A 381 -7.33 -10.17 -3.36
C LEU A 381 -7.92 -10.82 -2.12
N TYR A 382 -9.01 -11.58 -2.25
CA TYR A 382 -9.61 -12.28 -1.11
C TYR A 382 -8.64 -13.30 -0.52
N GLN A 383 -8.03 -14.13 -1.36
CA GLN A 383 -7.08 -15.13 -0.91
C GLN A 383 -5.86 -14.49 -0.22
N GLU A 384 -5.27 -13.47 -0.83
CA GLU A 384 -4.13 -12.75 -0.28
C GLU A 384 -4.47 -12.08 1.05
N THR A 385 -5.60 -11.40 1.12
CA THR A 385 -6.07 -10.73 2.33
C THR A 385 -6.35 -11.72 3.45
N LEU A 386 -7.01 -12.85 3.14
CA LEU A 386 -7.27 -13.90 4.12
C LEU A 386 -5.98 -14.45 4.70
N LEU A 387 -4.97 -14.68 3.85
CA LEU A 387 -3.65 -15.12 4.31
C LEU A 387 -2.96 -14.03 5.14
N GLU A 388 -3.01 -12.77 4.71
CA GLU A 388 -2.40 -11.65 5.45
C GLU A 388 -3.02 -11.48 6.85
N ILE A 389 -4.33 -11.68 6.99
CA ILE A 389 -5.04 -11.58 8.26
C ILE A 389 -4.81 -12.80 9.14
N THR A 390 -4.96 -14.01 8.59
CA THR A 390 -5.10 -15.22 9.41
C THR A 390 -3.78 -15.95 9.65
N LEU A 391 -2.84 -15.90 8.69
CA LEU A 391 -1.59 -16.63 8.78
C LEU A 391 -0.73 -16.19 9.96
N PRO A 392 -0.54 -14.89 10.27
CA PRO A 392 0.30 -14.50 11.40
C PRO A 392 -0.23 -14.97 12.75
N ALA A 393 -1.56 -14.98 12.93
CA ALA A 393 -2.20 -15.49 14.13
C ALA A 393 -2.04 -17.01 14.28
N LEU A 394 -2.17 -17.76 13.17
CA LEU A 394 -1.94 -19.20 13.14
C LEU A 394 -0.47 -19.52 13.43
N SER A 395 0.46 -18.87 12.74
CA SER A 395 1.91 -19.04 12.96
C SER A 395 2.31 -18.75 14.40
N ARG A 396 1.78 -17.69 15.03
CA ARG A 396 2.06 -17.36 16.44
C ARG A 396 1.68 -18.49 17.39
N ARG A 397 0.52 -19.12 17.18
CA ARG A 397 0.05 -20.24 18.01
C ARG A 397 0.83 -21.52 17.74
N MET A 398 1.16 -21.79 16.47
CA MET A 398 1.96 -22.97 16.11
C MET A 398 3.39 -22.86 16.65
N ASP A 399 4.03 -21.71 16.48
CA ASP A 399 5.43 -21.50 16.89
C ASP A 399 5.63 -21.68 18.40
N SER A 400 4.66 -21.31 19.24
CA SER A 400 4.75 -21.54 20.69
C SER A 400 4.89 -23.01 21.10
N LYS A 401 4.52 -23.95 20.23
CA LYS A 401 4.62 -25.39 20.46
C LYS A 401 5.79 -26.06 19.73
N TRP A 402 6.24 -25.48 18.62
CA TRP A 402 7.22 -26.10 17.71
C TRP A 402 8.59 -25.42 17.70
N LYS A 403 8.73 -24.21 18.26
CA LYS A 403 10.04 -23.55 18.44
C LYS A 403 10.73 -23.88 19.77
N SER A 404 10.02 -24.48 20.73
CA SER A 404 10.56 -25.03 21.97
C SER A 404 11.15 -26.41 21.75
#